data_AF-A0A2P2JEF2-F1
#
_entry.id   AF-A0A2P2JEF2-F1
#
_cell.length_a   1.000
_cell.length_b   1.000
_cell.length_c   1.000
_cell.angle_alpha   90.00
_cell.angle_beta   90.00
_cell.angle_gamma   90.00
#
_symmetry.space_group_name_H-M   'P 1'
#
loop_
_entity.id
_entity.type
_entity.pdbx_description
1 polymer ?
#
loop_
_entity_poly.entity_id
_entity_poly.type
_entity_poly.pdbx_seq_one_letter_code
_entity_poly.pdbx_strand_id
1 'polypeptide(L)'
;MLEKGSISSISERMQDYRVTAMVILLGPKLKHIQIQVQENVKKIMSEQLHMPFSGFGGHARVKSNRCMTKPPFIASCSLFGPEGVGLVVRVAAMTTESAYRFLQHQLAGMEPFIGVPPYC
;
A
#
# COMPACT_ATOMS: atom_id res chain seq x y z
N MET A 1 15.90 8.61 16.22
CA MET A 1 16.48 9.13 14.96
C MET A 1 15.44 9.75 13.99
N LEU A 2 14.18 10.02 14.38
CA LEU A 2 13.19 10.62 13.47
C LEU A 2 12.55 11.94 13.97
N GLU A 3 12.71 12.31 15.24
CA GLU A 3 12.08 13.51 15.84
C GLU A 3 13.04 14.69 16.04
N LYS A 4 14.29 14.58 15.61
CA LYS A 4 15.27 15.63 15.92
C LYS A 4 15.09 16.81 14.96
N GLY A 5 14.31 17.82 15.37
CA GLY A 5 14.17 19.12 14.70
C GLY A 5 12.87 19.37 13.94
N SER A 6 11.82 18.57 14.17
CA SER A 6 10.51 18.74 13.54
C SER A 6 9.53 19.50 14.43
N ILE A 7 8.76 20.43 13.86
CA ILE A 7 7.60 21.06 14.54
C ILE A 7 6.40 20.09 14.61
N SER A 8 6.32 19.12 13.69
CA SER A 8 5.23 18.12 13.60
C SER A 8 5.63 16.75 14.14
N SER A 9 4.68 16.03 14.72
CA SER A 9 4.90 14.65 15.21
C SER A 9 5.11 13.67 14.06
N ILE A 10 5.75 12.51 14.33
CA ILE A 10 5.90 11.45 13.31
C ILE A 10 4.53 10.98 12.79
N SER A 11 3.54 10.87 13.69
CA SER A 11 2.17 10.47 13.33
C SER A 11 1.50 11.43 12.37
N GLU A 12 1.73 12.73 12.55
CA GLU A 12 1.23 13.79 11.66
C GLU A 12 1.88 13.72 10.28
N ARG A 13 3.20 13.46 10.23
CA ARG A 13 3.94 13.26 8.96
C ARG A 13 3.51 11.99 8.22
N MET A 14 3.21 10.92 8.96
CA MET A 14 2.71 9.66 8.40
C MET A 14 1.19 9.69 8.15
N GLN A 15 0.52 10.81 8.41
CA GLN A 15 -0.92 10.97 8.29
C GLN A 15 -1.70 9.84 9.00
N ASP A 16 -1.33 9.43 10.20
CA ASP A 16 -1.94 8.29 10.94
C ASP A 16 -1.74 6.89 10.34
N TYR A 17 -0.98 6.72 9.26
CA TYR A 17 -0.48 5.39 8.91
C TYR A 17 0.60 4.98 9.92
N ARG A 18 0.42 3.83 10.55
CA ARG A 18 1.28 3.37 11.67
C ARG A 18 2.23 2.25 11.25
N VAL A 19 1.94 1.59 10.14
CA VAL A 19 2.68 0.44 9.64
C VAL A 19 3.18 0.76 8.24
N THR A 20 4.47 0.54 8.01
CA THR A 20 5.06 0.62 6.67
C THR A 20 5.62 -0.75 6.32
N ALA A 21 5.26 -1.27 5.15
CA ALA A 21 5.80 -2.51 4.61
C ALA A 21 6.43 -2.26 3.25
N MET A 22 7.53 -2.96 2.98
CA MET A 22 8.18 -2.96 1.68
C MET A 22 8.37 -4.40 1.22
N VAL A 23 7.88 -4.70 0.02
CA VAL A 23 8.03 -6.02 -0.59
C VAL A 23 8.90 -5.88 -1.83
N ILE A 24 9.92 -6.72 -1.92
CA ILE A 24 10.84 -6.76 -3.05
C ILE A 24 10.69 -8.12 -3.73
N LEU A 25 10.21 -8.11 -4.96
CA LEU A 25 10.12 -9.30 -5.81
C LEU A 25 11.21 -9.21 -6.87
N LEU A 26 12.15 -10.16 -6.86
CA LEU A 26 13.27 -10.19 -7.80
C LEU A 26 13.43 -11.58 -8.40
N GLY A 27 13.49 -11.64 -9.74
CA GLY A 27 13.85 -12.85 -10.45
C GLY A 27 12.96 -13.14 -11.66
N PRO A 28 13.50 -13.79 -12.71
CA PRO A 28 12.81 -13.97 -13.98
C PRO A 28 11.55 -14.86 -13.85
N LYS A 29 11.56 -15.82 -12.92
CA LYS A 29 10.41 -16.71 -12.67
C LYS A 29 9.21 -16.00 -12.03
N LEU A 30 9.41 -14.81 -11.46
CA LEU A 30 8.38 -14.05 -10.76
C LEU A 30 7.69 -13.00 -11.64
N LYS A 31 8.03 -12.90 -12.93
CA LYS A 31 7.53 -11.84 -13.81
C LYS A 31 5.99 -11.78 -13.88
N HIS A 32 5.33 -12.93 -13.96
CA HIS A 32 3.86 -13.01 -13.94
C HIS A 32 3.27 -12.50 -12.62
N ILE A 33 3.88 -12.83 -11.47
CA ILE A 33 3.48 -12.32 -10.16
C ILE A 33 3.71 -10.80 -10.08
N GLN A 34 4.85 -10.31 -10.55
CA GLN A 34 5.14 -8.88 -10.57
C GLN A 34 4.08 -8.10 -11.37
N ILE A 35 3.70 -8.60 -12.55
CA ILE A 35 2.64 -8.00 -13.38
C ILE A 35 1.30 -8.00 -12.62
N GLN A 36 0.90 -9.16 -12.08
CA GLN A 36 -0.34 -9.29 -11.33
C GLN A 36 -0.40 -8.35 -10.12
N VAL A 37 0.68 -8.26 -9.33
CA VAL A 37 0.78 -7.34 -8.19
C VAL A 37 0.69 -5.88 -8.64
N GLN A 38 1.36 -5.52 -9.73
CA GLN A 38 1.29 -4.15 -10.26
C GLN A 38 -0.14 -3.79 -10.71
N GLU A 39 -0.81 -4.67 -11.44
CA GLU A 39 -2.20 -4.47 -11.87
C GLU A 39 -3.17 -4.39 -10.69
N ASN A 40 -3.03 -5.28 -9.72
CA ASN A 40 -3.84 -5.29 -8.50
C ASN A 40 -3.68 -3.99 -7.70
N VAL A 41 -2.43 -3.56 -7.46
CA VAL A 41 -2.18 -2.30 -6.73
C VAL A 41 -2.72 -1.12 -7.50
N LYS A 42 -2.52 -1.06 -8.82
CA LYS A 42 -3.10 -0.01 -9.67
C LYS A 42 -4.62 0.02 -9.56
N LYS A 43 -5.29 -1.13 -9.64
CA LYS A 43 -6.74 -1.26 -9.53
C LYS A 43 -7.23 -0.76 -8.17
N ILE A 44 -6.72 -1.34 -7.08
CA ILE A 44 -7.11 -1.00 -5.71
C ILE A 44 -6.90 0.50 -5.43
N MET A 45 -5.75 1.05 -5.83
CA MET A 45 -5.46 2.47 -5.61
C MET A 45 -6.30 3.37 -6.50
N SER A 46 -6.62 2.97 -7.73
CA SER A 46 -7.54 3.75 -8.58
C SER A 46 -8.95 3.81 -7.99
N GLU A 47 -9.46 2.69 -7.46
CA GLU A 47 -10.78 2.62 -6.83
C GLU A 47 -10.84 3.44 -5.54
N GLN A 48 -9.79 3.34 -4.71
CA GLN A 48 -9.73 4.05 -3.45
C GLN A 48 -9.50 5.55 -3.66
N LEU A 49 -8.59 5.97 -4.55
CA LEU A 49 -8.23 7.38 -4.77
C LEU A 49 -9.18 8.17 -5.67
N HIS A 50 -9.98 7.52 -6.51
CA HIS A 50 -11.01 8.22 -7.31
C HIS A 50 -12.24 8.64 -6.47
N MET A 51 -12.37 8.17 -5.23
CA MET A 51 -13.39 8.68 -4.32
C MET A 51 -12.91 10.04 -3.77
N PRO A 52 -13.71 11.12 -3.83
CA PRO A 52 -13.23 12.47 -3.52
C PRO A 52 -12.93 12.60 -2.03
N PHE A 53 -11.72 12.28 -1.59
CA PHE A 53 -11.34 12.44 -0.19
C PHE A 53 -11.36 13.92 0.21
N SER A 54 -12.37 14.33 0.97
CA SER A 54 -12.43 15.64 1.61
C SER A 54 -11.52 15.65 2.85
N GLY A 55 -10.21 15.63 2.61
CA GLY A 55 -9.17 15.70 3.65
C GLY A 55 -8.24 16.91 3.54
N PHE A 56 -8.53 17.86 2.65
CA PHE A 56 -7.75 19.08 2.46
C PHE A 56 -8.67 20.31 2.59
N GLY A 57 -8.78 20.84 3.82
CA GLY A 57 -9.13 22.23 4.11
C GLY A 57 -10.53 22.75 3.74
N GLY A 58 -11.26 23.22 4.76
CA GLY A 58 -12.31 24.23 4.59
C GLY A 58 -13.75 23.73 4.70
N HIS A 59 -14.50 24.38 5.60
CA HIS A 59 -15.92 24.17 5.90
C HIS A 59 -16.82 23.89 4.69
N ALA A 60 -17.48 22.73 4.66
CA ALA A 60 -18.80 22.59 4.07
C ALA A 60 -19.56 21.41 4.72
N ARG A 61 -20.59 21.74 5.51
CA ARG A 61 -21.60 20.78 5.96
C ARG A 61 -22.40 20.31 4.74
N VAL A 62 -22.25 19.05 4.34
CA VAL A 62 -23.26 18.37 3.52
C VAL A 62 -23.55 17.00 4.13
N LYS A 63 -24.78 16.85 4.63
CA LYS A 63 -25.38 15.59 5.09
C LYS A 63 -25.48 14.64 3.89
N SER A 64 -24.53 13.71 3.76
CA SER A 64 -24.78 12.43 3.08
C SER A 64 -23.97 11.34 3.78
N ASN A 65 -24.64 10.23 4.10
CA ASN A 65 -24.20 9.20 5.05
C ASN A 65 -23.17 8.22 4.45
N ARG A 66 -22.22 8.70 3.65
CA ARG A 66 -21.07 7.91 3.18
C ARG A 66 -19.80 8.60 3.65
N CYS A 67 -19.45 8.30 4.90
CA CYS A 67 -18.27 8.79 5.57
C CYS A 67 -17.04 8.66 4.65
N MET A 68 -16.41 9.80 4.35
CA MET A 68 -15.20 9.90 3.53
C MET A 68 -14.02 9.39 4.36
N THR A 69 -13.97 8.08 4.59
CA THR A 69 -12.96 7.47 5.44
C THR A 69 -11.66 7.29 4.67
N LYS A 70 -10.59 7.89 5.17
CA LYS A 70 -9.21 7.67 4.70
C LYS A 70 -8.95 6.16 4.51
N PRO A 71 -8.29 5.74 3.41
CA PRO A 71 -8.18 4.33 3.10
C PRO A 71 -7.36 3.59 4.18
N PRO A 72 -7.67 2.31 4.44
CA PRO A 72 -7.02 1.54 5.51
C PRO A 72 -5.53 1.28 5.23
N PHE A 73 -5.12 1.43 3.97
CA PHE A 73 -3.75 1.44 3.50
C PHE A 73 -3.63 2.27 2.21
N ILE A 74 -2.42 2.74 1.91
CA ILE A 74 -2.00 3.22 0.60
C ILE A 74 -0.83 2.36 0.13
N ALA A 75 -0.79 2.08 -1.17
CA ALA A 75 0.26 1.27 -1.76
C ALA A 75 0.76 1.89 -3.07
N SER A 76 2.02 1.65 -3.39
CA SER A 76 2.60 1.99 -4.68
C SER A 76 3.55 0.89 -5.15
N CYS A 77 3.72 0.82 -6.47
CA CYS A 77 4.55 -0.18 -7.14
C CYS A 77 5.54 0.53 -8.07
N SER A 78 6.81 0.15 -8.00
CA SER A 78 7.86 0.66 -8.88
C SER A 78 8.76 -0.48 -9.35
N LEU A 79 8.97 -0.58 -10.66
CA LEU A 79 9.97 -1.49 -11.23
C LEU A 79 11.39 -1.01 -10.91
N PHE A 80 12.34 -1.93 -10.81
CA PHE A 80 13.75 -1.63 -10.59
C PHE A 80 14.67 -2.62 -11.30
N GLY A 81 15.94 -2.22 -11.44
CA GLY A 81 16.98 -2.98 -12.13
C GLY A 81 16.94 -2.82 -13.66
N PRO A 82 17.95 -3.35 -14.38
CA PRO A 82 17.98 -3.32 -15.84
C PRO A 82 16.71 -3.93 -16.39
N GLU A 83 16.04 -3.23 -17.31
CA GLU A 83 14.81 -3.70 -17.97
C GLU A 83 13.65 -4.07 -17.02
N GLY A 84 13.68 -3.61 -15.77
CA GLY A 84 12.60 -3.87 -14.80
C GLY A 84 12.55 -5.32 -14.30
N VAL A 85 13.71 -5.97 -14.11
CA VAL A 85 13.82 -7.34 -13.56
C VAL A 85 13.24 -7.52 -12.15
N GLY A 86 13.03 -6.43 -11.42
CA GLY A 86 12.49 -6.44 -10.07
C GLY A 86 11.30 -5.49 -9.91
N LEU A 87 10.49 -5.78 -8.89
CA LEU A 87 9.39 -4.95 -8.43
C LEU A 87 9.55 -4.61 -6.96
N VAL A 88 9.41 -3.33 -6.60
CA VAL A 88 9.24 -2.88 -5.22
C VAL A 88 7.81 -2.43 -5.02
N VAL A 89 7.16 -2.99 -4.01
CA VAL A 89 5.86 -2.54 -3.49
C VAL A 89 6.10 -1.83 -2.16
N ARG A 90 5.53 -0.63 -2.02
CA ARG A 90 5.61 0.16 -0.79
C ARG A 90 4.20 0.32 -0.26
N VAL A 91 3.99 0.05 1.01
CA VAL A 91 2.66 0.09 1.64
C VAL A 91 2.76 0.89 2.93
N ALA A 92 1.83 1.81 3.14
CA ALA A 92 1.58 2.43 4.43
C ALA A 92 0.16 2.07 4.87
N ALA A 93 0.00 1.59 6.10
CA ALA A 93 -1.23 1.00 6.61
C ALA A 93 -1.55 1.55 8.01
N MET A 94 -2.84 1.70 8.32
CA MET A 94 -3.29 2.21 9.62
C MET A 94 -3.10 1.18 10.73
N THR A 95 -3.25 -0.10 10.40
CA THR A 95 -3.12 -1.21 11.33
C THR A 95 -2.21 -2.29 10.76
N THR A 96 -1.64 -3.11 11.64
CA THR A 96 -0.89 -4.30 11.23
C THR A 96 -1.79 -5.27 10.46
N GLU A 97 -3.05 -5.41 10.88
CA GLU A 97 -4.02 -6.27 10.20
C GLU A 97 -4.24 -5.84 8.74
N SER A 98 -4.44 -4.54 8.46
CA SER A 98 -4.65 -4.09 7.07
C SER A 98 -3.40 -4.29 6.21
N ALA A 99 -2.20 -4.18 6.79
CA ALA A 99 -0.96 -4.55 6.12
C ALA A 99 -0.89 -6.05 5.82
N TYR A 100 -1.19 -6.92 6.79
CA TYR A 100 -1.15 -8.38 6.61
C TYR A 100 -2.16 -8.84 5.57
N ARG A 101 -3.40 -8.33 5.61
CA ARG A 101 -4.44 -8.63 4.60
C ARG A 101 -3.98 -8.24 3.20
N PHE A 102 -3.35 -7.07 3.06
CA PHE A 102 -2.78 -6.65 1.78
C PHE A 102 -1.69 -7.62 1.31
N LEU A 103 -0.73 -7.96 2.19
CA LEU A 103 0.39 -8.86 1.85
C LEU A 103 -0.09 -10.26 1.47
N GLN A 104 -1.02 -10.83 2.23
CA GLN A 104 -1.65 -12.12 1.95
C GLN A 104 -2.29 -12.14 0.56
N HIS A 105 -3.05 -11.09 0.22
CA HIS A 105 -3.72 -11.01 -1.08
C HIS A 105 -2.73 -10.82 -2.24
N GLN A 106 -1.76 -9.91 -2.11
CA GLN A 106 -0.80 -9.64 -3.19
C GLN A 106 0.17 -10.80 -3.42
N LEU A 107 0.47 -11.58 -2.38
CA LEU A 107 1.50 -12.62 -2.45
C LEU A 107 0.95 -14.04 -2.51
N ALA A 108 -0.38 -14.22 -2.60
CA ALA A 108 -0.99 -15.54 -2.72
C ALA A 108 -0.39 -16.39 -3.86
N GLY A 109 -0.03 -15.77 -4.99
CA GLY A 109 0.60 -16.44 -6.13
C GLY A 109 2.02 -16.96 -5.88
N MET A 110 2.63 -16.68 -4.72
CA MET A 110 3.98 -17.14 -4.37
C MET A 110 4.03 -18.57 -3.84
N GLU A 111 2.90 -19.14 -3.41
CA GLU A 111 2.84 -20.48 -2.82
C GLU A 111 3.56 -21.55 -3.69
N PRO A 112 3.38 -21.62 -5.02
CA PRO A 112 4.10 -22.60 -5.86
C PRO A 112 5.62 -22.42 -5.87
N PHE A 113 6.13 -21.25 -5.50
CA PHE A 113 7.56 -20.92 -5.52
C PHE A 113 8.25 -21.15 -4.18
N ILE A 114 7.51 -21.06 -3.07
CA ILE A 114 8.04 -21.18 -1.72
C ILE A 114 7.50 -22.39 -0.94
N GLY A 115 6.52 -23.09 -1.50
CA GLY A 115 5.91 -24.31 -0.93
C GLY A 115 4.87 -24.07 0.16
N VAL A 116 4.63 -22.81 0.56
CA VAL A 116 3.65 -22.41 1.58
C VAL A 116 3.02 -21.07 1.21
N PRO A 117 1.78 -20.76 1.64
CA PRO A 117 1.20 -19.44 1.41
C PRO A 117 1.91 -18.37 2.27
N PRO A 118 2.38 -17.25 1.69
CA PRO A 118 2.90 -16.15 2.49
C PRO A 118 1.81 -15.53 3.38
N TYR A 119 2.16 -15.17 4.63
CA TYR A 119 1.29 -14.45 5.56
C TYR A 119 -0.07 -15.14 5.80
N CYS A 120 -0.02 -16.44 6.12
CA CYS A 120 -1.17 -17.28 6.51
C CYS A 120 -1.98 -16.69 7.67
#